data_AF-A0A182I5D0-F1
#
_entry.id   AF-A0A182I5D0-F1
#
_cell.length_a   1.000
_cell.length_b   1.000
_cell.length_c   1.000
_cell.angle_alpha   90.00
_cell.angle_beta   90.00
_cell.angle_gamma   90.00
#
_symmetry.space_group_name_H-M   'P 1'
#
loop_
_entity.id
_entity.type
_entity.pdbx_description
1 polymer ?
#
loop_
_entity_poly.entity_id
_entity_poly.type
_entity_poly.pdbx_seq_one_letter_code
_entity_poly.pdbx_strand_id
1 'polypeptide(L)' 'MNTQMRLAISTKERLAIGLRFLATGCTYSDLQFVFRVSVSSISRIVPEVCDQIVKTPRDYV' A
#
# COMPACT_ATOMS: atom_id res chain seq x y z
N MET A 1 3.92 10.92 23.02
CA MET A 1 2.49 10.86 22.61
C MET A 1 2.43 10.02 21.36
N ASN A 2 2.18 8.73 21.56
CA ASN A 2 2.38 7.68 20.57
C ASN A 2 0.97 7.25 20.20
N THR A 3 0.36 7.95 19.24
CA THR A 3 -1.01 7.69 18.82
C THR A 3 -1.12 6.22 18.44
N GLN A 4 -1.97 5.50 19.17
CA GLN A 4 -2.27 4.08 19.02
C GLN A 4 -2.78 3.79 17.59
N MET A 5 -1.85 3.60 16.64
CA MET A 5 -2.16 3.09 15.31
C MET A 5 -2.41 1.59 15.42
N ARG A 6 -3.64 1.26 15.84
CA ARG A 6 -4.39 0.02 15.56
C ARG A 6 -3.70 -0.81 14.47
N LEU A 7 -2.87 -1.80 14.86
CA LEU A 7 -2.19 -2.77 13.99
C LEU A 7 -1.86 -2.17 12.61
N ALA A 8 -0.94 -1.22 12.56
CA ALA A 8 -0.52 -0.61 11.30
C ALA A 8 -0.13 -1.72 10.32
N ILE A 9 -0.92 -1.91 9.25
CA ILE A 9 -0.57 -2.73 8.09
C ILE A 9 0.90 -2.44 7.82
N SER A 10 1.74 -3.46 7.95
CA SER A 10 3.19 -3.28 7.98
C SER A 10 3.63 -2.53 6.72
N THR A 11 4.67 -1.71 6.80
CA THR A 11 5.22 -1.00 5.63
C THR A 11 5.44 -1.96 4.45
N LYS A 12 5.83 -3.20 4.74
CA LYS A 12 5.97 -4.29 3.76
C LYS A 12 4.65 -4.73 3.13
N GLU A 13 3.59 -4.87 3.90
CA GLU A 13 2.26 -5.22 3.38
C GLU A 13 1.68 -4.11 2.51
N ARG A 14 1.82 -2.85 2.94
CA ARG A 14 1.40 -1.69 2.12
C ARG A 14 2.13 -1.68 0.79
N LEU A 15 3.44 -1.87 0.83
CA LEU A 15 4.27 -1.97 -0.37
C LEU A 15 3.84 -3.15 -1.25
N ALA A 16 3.55 -4.32 -0.67
CA ALA A 16 3.08 -5.49 -1.40
C ALA A 16 1.72 -5.25 -2.07
N ILE A 17 0.79 -4.57 -1.41
CA ILE A 17 -0.52 -4.18 -1.97
C ILE A 17 -0.30 -3.25 -3.17
N GLY A 18 0.50 -2.20 -3.01
CA GLY A 18 0.77 -1.24 -4.09
C GLY A 18 1.54 -1.88 -5.26
N LEU A 19 2.53 -2.71 -4.98
CA LEU A 19 3.30 -3.42 -6.00
C LEU A 19 2.42 -4.44 -6.74
N ARG A 20 1.52 -5.15 -6.06
CA ARG A 20 0.58 -6.06 -6.71
C ARG A 20 -0.45 -5.31 -7.55
N PHE A 21 -0.91 -4.14 -7.10
CA PHE A 21 -1.74 -3.26 -7.91
C PHE A 21 -1.01 -2.83 -9.19
N LEU A 22 0.25 -2.41 -9.09
CA LEU A 22 1.05 -1.98 -10.24
C LEU A 22 1.42 -3.14 -11.18
N ALA A 23 1.76 -4.31 -10.64
CA ALA A 23 2.20 -5.47 -11.41
C ALA A 23 1.04 -6.19 -12.11
N THR A 24 -0.12 -6.28 -11.47
CA THR A 24 -1.27 -7.04 -12.02
C THR A 24 -2.36 -6.13 -12.61
N GLY A 25 -2.47 -4.87 -12.18
CA GLY A 25 -3.55 -3.98 -12.62
C GLY A 25 -4.95 -4.37 -12.10
N CYS A 26 -5.02 -5.18 -11.04
CA CYS A 26 -6.29 -5.64 -10.46
C CYS A 26 -7.10 -4.51 -9.82
N THR A 27 -8.41 -4.71 -9.69
CA THR A 27 -9.30 -3.82 -8.96
C THR A 27 -9.09 -3.89 -7.45
N TYR A 28 -9.53 -2.85 -6.72
CA TYR A 28 -9.41 -2.81 -5.26
C TYR A 28 -10.18 -3.92 -4.54
N SER A 29 -11.24 -4.46 -5.14
CA SER A 29 -11.96 -5.61 -4.61
C SER A 29 -11.10 -6.87 -4.60
N ASP A 30 -10.34 -7.12 -5.66
CA ASP A 30 -9.43 -8.27 -5.76
C ASP A 30 -8.34 -8.18 -4.67
N LEU A 31 -7.76 -6.99 -4.50
CA LEU A 31 -6.79 -6.70 -3.44
C LEU A 31 -7.40 -6.87 -2.03
N GLN A 32 -8.68 -6.52 -1.86
CA GLN A 32 -9.39 -6.74 -0.60
C GLN A 32 -9.48 -8.24 -0.27
N PHE A 33 -9.79 -9.11 -1.23
CA PHE A 33 -9.84 -10.55 -1.00
C PHE A 33 -8.45 -11.13 -0.72
N VAL A 34 -7.43 -10.70 -1.47
CA VAL A 34 -6.06 -11.21 -1.33
C VAL A 34 -5.42 -10.79 0.00
N PHE A 35 -5.52 -9.51 0.35
CA PHE A 35 -4.84 -8.96 1.53
C PHE A 35 -5.76 -8.91 2.77
N ARG A 36 -7.06 -9.22 2.63
CA ARG A 36 -8.07 -9.14 3.69
C ARG A 36 -8.16 -7.73 4.30
N VAL A 37 -7.91 -6.71 3.48
CA VAL A 37 -7.96 -5.28 3.84
C VAL A 37 -9.21 -4.65 3.25
N SER A 38 -9.81 -3.67 3.92
CA SER A 38 -10.94 -2.93 3.37
C SER A 38 -10.55 -2.14 2.12
N VAL A 39 -11.46 -2.09 1.13
CA VAL A 39 -11.30 -1.26 -0.08
C VAL A 39 -10.98 0.19 0.25
N SER A 40 -11.57 0.74 1.31
CA SER A 40 -11.30 2.10 1.80
C SER A 40 -9.85 2.30 2.24
N SER A 41 -9.25 1.31 2.91
CA SER A 41 -7.85 1.34 3.29
C SER A 41 -6.94 1.18 2.08
N ILE A 42 -7.26 0.26 1.16
CA ILE A 42 -6.49 0.05 -0.07
C ILE A 42 -6.47 1.33 -0.92
N SER A 43 -7.61 1.99 -1.07
CA SER A 43 -7.72 3.25 -1.82
C SER A 43 -6.86 4.38 -1.25
N ARG A 44 -6.52 4.34 0.06
CA ARG A 44 -5.57 5.27 0.68
C ARG A 44 -4.13 4.79 0.55
N ILE A 45 -3.90 3.48 0.68
CA ILE A 45 -2.57 2.86 0.64
C ILE A 45 -1.94 2.92 -0.75
N VAL A 46 -2.70 2.64 -1.82
CA VAL A 46 -2.17 2.62 -3.20
C VAL A 46 -1.49 3.94 -3.59
N PRO A 47 -2.13 5.12 -3.46
CA PRO A 47 -1.49 6.39 -3.78
C PRO A 47 -0.33 6.72 -2.84
N GLU A 48 -0.41 6.39 -1.53
CA GLU A 48 0.70 6.58 -0.61
C GLU A 48 1.94 5.77 -1.02
N VAL A 49 1.76 4.51 -1.38
CA VAL A 49 2.85 3.61 -1.79
C VAL A 49 3.43 4.07 -3.13
N CYS A 50 2.59 4.51 -4.06
CA CYS A 50 3.04 5.07 -5.33
C CYS A 50 3.90 6.34 -5.12
N ASP A 51 3.47 7.27 -4.26
CA ASP A 51 4.24 8.47 -3.91
C ASP A 51 5.59 8.11 -3.27
N GLN A 52 5.62 7.13 -2.37
CA GLN A 52 6.86 6.64 -1.78
C GLN A 52 7.79 6.03 -2.83
N ILE A 53 7.28 5.17 -3.73
CA ILE A 53 8.07 4.57 -4.82
C ILE A 53 8.64 5.65 -5.74
N VAL A 54 7.90 6.72 -6.01
CA VAL A 54 8.33 7.86 -6.85
C VAL A 54 9.30 8.79 -6.11
N LYS A 55 9.27 8.82 -4.77
CA LYS A 55 10.26 9.55 -3.94
C LYS A 55 11.57 8.78 -3.74
N THR A 56 11.53 7.46 -3.64
CA THR A 56 12.71 6.60 -3.46
C THR A 56 13.70 6.51 -4.66
N PRO A 57 13.41 6.83 -5.93
CA PRO A 57 14.36 6.65 -7.03
C PRO A 57 15.44 7.74 -7.08
N ARG A 58 15.41 8.73 -6.18
CA ARG A 58 16.41 9.81 -6.11
C ARG A 58 17.52 9.57 -5.09
N ASP A 59 17.41 8.56 -4.24
CA ASP A 59 18.44 8.23 -3.22
C ASP A 59 19.40 7.12 -3.69
N TYR A 60 19.20 6.60 -4.90
CA TYR A 60 20.07 5.62 -5.55
C TYR A 60 20.80 6.24 -6.76
N VAL A 61 21.40 7.41 -6.57
CA VAL A 61 22.41 8.02 -7.47
C VAL A 61 23.51 8.66 -6.63
#